data_AF-A0A7G1IPS8-F1
#
_entry.id   AF-A0A7G1IPS8-F1
#
_cell.length_a   1.000
_cell.length_b   1.000
_cell.length_c   1.000
_cell.angle_alpha   90.00
_cell.angle_beta   90.00
_cell.angle_gamma   90.00
#
_symmetry.space_group_name_H-M   'P 1'
#
loop_
_entity.id
_entity.type
_entity.pdbx_description
1 polymer ?
#
loop_
_entity_poly.entity_id
_entity_poly.type
_entity_poly.pdbx_seq_one_letter_code
_entity_poly.pdbx_strand_id
1 'polypeptide(L)' 'MQGLWSVTTIYVMPARESALSTYTSGVQRLLASYRSIPATATVRLAKPTSNLFRARTKRDTPAWIPPD' A
#
# COMPACT_ATOMS: atom_id res chain seq x y z
N MET A 1 31.08 19.53 -29.69
CA MET A 1 30.02 18.50 -29.57
C MET A 1 30.59 17.29 -28.84
N GLN A 2 30.56 17.24 -27.51
CA GLN A 2 30.73 15.99 -26.76
C GLN A 2 29.84 16.05 -25.51
N GLY A 3 28.68 15.41 -25.61
CA GLY A 3 27.83 15.12 -24.46
C GLY A 3 28.32 13.83 -23.82
N LEU A 4 28.66 13.90 -22.54
CA LEU A 4 28.88 12.72 -21.70
C LEU A 4 27.84 12.73 -20.58
N TRP A 5 26.80 11.96 -20.87
CA TRP A 5 25.65 11.52 -20.09
C TRP A 5 25.87 11.47 -18.58
N SER A 6 24.92 12.06 -17.85
CA SER A 6 24.76 12.01 -16.40
C SER A 6 25.02 10.62 -15.84
N VAL A 7 26.11 10.48 -15.09
CA VAL A 7 26.28 9.38 -14.15
C VAL A 7 25.26 9.58 -13.03
N THR A 8 24.18 8.81 -13.06
CA THR A 8 23.23 8.70 -11.96
C THR A 8 24.00 8.24 -10.71
N THR A 9 24.32 9.20 -9.84
CA THR A 9 24.84 8.90 -8.50
C THR A 9 23.74 8.20 -7.71
N ILE A 10 23.79 6.86 -7.68
CA ILE A 10 22.99 6.07 -6.75
C ILE A 10 23.57 6.32 -5.36
N TYR A 11 22.85 7.07 -4.53
CA TYR A 11 23.15 7.20 -3.12
C TYR A 11 22.84 5.85 -2.46
N VAL A 12 23.82 4.94 -2.39
CA VAL A 12 23.73 3.75 -1.55
C VAL A 12 23.89 4.23 -0.11
N MET A 13 22.81 4.81 0.42
CA MET A 13 22.73 5.08 1.84
C MET A 13 22.61 3.74 2.54
N PRO A 14 23.52 3.48 3.46
CA PRO A 14 23.54 2.24 4.16
C PRO A 14 22.35 2.31 5.13
N ALA A 15 21.33 1.50 4.89
CA ALA A 15 20.17 1.36 5.76
C ALA A 15 20.62 0.64 7.04
N ARG A 16 21.44 1.28 7.88
CA ARG A 16 22.12 0.62 9.00
C ARG A 16 21.15 0.64 10.18
N GLU A 17 20.51 -0.48 10.45
CA GLU A 17 19.57 -0.74 11.56
C GLU A 17 18.28 0.08 11.65
N SER A 18 18.31 1.42 11.66
CA SER A 18 17.11 2.25 11.82
C SER A 18 16.16 2.15 10.62
N ALA A 19 16.71 2.10 9.41
CA ALA A 19 15.94 1.94 8.19
C ALA A 19 15.36 0.53 8.03
N LEU A 20 16.13 -0.51 8.38
CA LEU A 20 15.63 -1.89 8.39
C LEU A 20 14.55 -2.06 9.47
N SER A 21 14.77 -1.53 10.68
CA SER A 21 13.81 -1.55 11.79
C SER A 21 12.51 -0.81 11.45
N THR A 22 12.62 0.35 10.78
CA THR A 22 11.46 1.11 10.29
C THR A 22 10.71 0.33 9.24
N TYR A 23 11.43 -0.29 8.29
CA TYR A 23 10.85 -1.17 7.28
C TYR A 23 10.12 -2.35 7.93
N THR A 24 10.76 -3.08 8.84
CA THR A 24 10.14 -4.23 9.52
C THR A 24 8.94 -3.84 10.35
N SER A 25 8.99 -2.70 11.05
CA SER A 25 7.86 -2.16 11.81
C SER A 25 6.69 -1.78 10.88
N GLY A 26 7.01 -1.20 9.72
CA GLY A 26 6.02 -0.91 8.67
C GLY A 26 5.37 -2.17 8.12
N VAL A 27 6.16 -3.21 7.82
CA VAL A 27 5.68 -4.51 7.34
C VAL A 27 4.82 -5.20 8.41
N GLN A 28 5.25 -5.21 9.67
CA GLN A 28 4.49 -5.76 10.80
C GLN A 28 3.12 -5.08 10.92
N ARG A 29 3.08 -3.74 10.85
CA ARG A 29 1.84 -2.97 10.89
C ARG A 29 0.92 -3.28 9.71
N LEU A 30 1.48 -3.45 8.51
CA LEU A 30 0.74 -3.82 7.31
C LEU A 30 0.12 -5.22 7.44
N LEU A 31 0.91 -6.20 7.89
CA LEU A 31 0.45 -7.56 8.13
C LEU A 31 -0.63 -7.62 9.22
N ALA A 32 -0.47 -6.86 10.31
CA ALA A 32 -1.48 -6.74 11.35
C ALA A 32 -2.80 -6.17 10.79
N SER A 33 -2.73 -5.11 9.98
CA SER A 33 -3.89 -4.52 9.31
C SER A 33 -4.58 -5.48 8.33
N TYR A 34 -3.83 -6.33 7.63
CA TYR A 34 -4.39 -7.34 6.75
C TYR A 34 -5.09 -8.45 7.55
N ARG A 35 -4.43 -8.97 8.60
CA ARG A 35 -4.94 -10.08 9.43
C ARG A 35 -6.15 -9.70 10.28
N SER A 36 -6.35 -8.42 10.59
CA SER A 36 -7.56 -7.97 11.28
C SER A 36 -8.83 -8.02 10.40
N ILE A 37 -8.67 -8.19 9.09
CA ILE A 37 -9.79 -8.31 8.16
C ILE A 37 -10.26 -9.77 8.15
N PRO A 38 -11.56 -10.06 8.27
CA PRO A 38 -12.07 -11.42 8.14
C PRO A 38 -11.63 -12.05 6.82
N ALA A 39 -11.19 -13.31 6.84
CA ALA A 39 -10.67 -14.00 5.65
C ALA A 39 -11.69 -14.10 4.51
N THR A 40 -12.98 -14.00 4.83
CA THR A 40 -14.09 -14.02 3.88
C THR A 40 -14.40 -12.65 3.25
N ALA A 41 -13.78 -11.57 3.74
CA ALA A 41 -14.03 -10.22 3.27
C ALA A 41 -13.04 -9.80 2.18
N THR A 42 -13.56 -9.17 1.12
CA THR A 42 -12.69 -8.55 0.09
C THR A 42 -11.93 -7.37 0.70
N VAL A 43 -10.64 -7.25 0.38
CA VAL A 43 -9.77 -6.19 0.91
C VAL A 43 -9.68 -5.00 -0.06
N ARG A 44 -9.63 -3.78 0.46
CA ARG A 44 -9.22 -2.57 -0.28
C ARG A 44 -8.31 -1.68 0.54
N LEU A 45 -7.60 -0.77 -0.12
CA LEU A 45 -6.88 0.29 0.58
C LEU A 45 -7.84 1.21 1.31
N ALA A 46 -7.41 1.72 2.46
CA ALA A 46 -8.17 2.68 3.25
C ALA A 46 -8.21 4.06 2.55
N LYS A 47 -7.09 4.48 1.94
CA LYS A 47 -6.94 5.71 1.16
C LYS A 47 -5.99 5.45 -0.03
N PRO A 48 -6.04 6.22 -1.12
CA PRO A 48 -5.23 5.97 -2.32
C PRO A 48 -3.72 5.97 -2.08
N THR A 49 -3.25 6.84 -1.19
CA THR A 49 -1.83 7.00 -0.85
C THR A 49 -1.41 6.24 0.41
N SER A 50 -2.32 5.46 1.02
CA SER A 50 -2.05 4.72 2.24
C SER A 50 -2.01 3.22 1.96
N ASN A 51 -0.99 2.56 2.50
CA ASN A 51 -0.84 1.11 2.44
C ASN A 51 -1.76 0.37 3.44
N LEU A 52 -2.54 1.06 4.27
CA LEU A 52 -3.43 0.39 5.24
C LEU A 52 -4.61 -0.30 4.54
N PHE A 53 -4.87 -1.54 4.95
CA PHE A 53 -5.97 -2.34 4.44
C PHE A 53 -7.25 -2.14 5.25
N ARG A 54 -8.39 -2.28 4.58
CA ARG A 54 -9.70 -2.30 5.23
C ARG A 54 -10.65 -3.21 4.46
N ALA A 55 -11.62 -3.80 5.16
CA ALA A 55 -12.68 -4.58 4.52
C ALA A 55 -13.49 -3.73 3.53
N ARG A 56 -13.83 -4.33 2.39
CA ARG A 56 -14.81 -3.77 1.47
C ARG A 56 -16.19 -3.92 2.11
N THR A 57 -16.78 -2.79 2.48
CA THR A 57 -18.18 -2.74 2.89
C THR A 57 -19.03 -3.20 1.72
N LYS A 58 -19.93 -4.16 1.95
CA LYS A 58 -20.92 -4.56 0.95
C LYS A 58 -21.74 -3.33 0.61
N ARG A 59 -21.85 -3.02 -0.68
CA ARG A 59 -22.71 -1.95 -1.13
C ARG A 59 -24.11 -2.54 -1.19
N ASP A 60 -24.92 -2.25 -0.17
CA ASP A 60 -26.32 -2.70 -0.11
C ASP A 60 -27.26 -1.79 -0.90
N THR A 61 -26.73 -0.76 -1.58
CA THR A 61 -27.54 0.02 -2.52
C THR A 61 -27.87 -0.84 -3.73
N PRO A 62 -29.17 -1.10 -4.01
CA PRO A 62 -29.57 -1.82 -5.21
C PRO A 62 -29.00 -1.10 -6.43
N ALA A 63 -28.49 -1.88 -7.39
CA ALA A 63 -28.19 -1.33 -8.69
C ALA A 63 -29.48 -0.66 -9.19
N TRP A 64 -29.38 0.61 -9.58
CA TRP A 64 -30.53 1.32 -10.14
C TRP A 64 -30.99 0.53 -11.37
N ILE A 65 -32.21 0.02 -11.29
CA ILE A 65 -32.90 -0.60 -12.42
C ILE A 65 -33.79 0.51 -12.98
N PRO A 66 -33.57 0.96 -14.23
CA PRO A 66 -34.49 1.90 -14.87
C PRO A 66 -35.89 1.31 -14.92
N PRO A 67 -36.94 2.11 -14.66
CA PRO A 67 -38.28 1.73 -15.08
C PRO A 67 -38.38 1.78 -16.62
N ASP A 68 -39.09 0.80 -17.15
CA ASP A 68 -39.48 0.59 -18.55
C ASP A 68 -40.23 1.78 -19.16
#